data_AF-A0A9P1YPW7-F1
#
_entry.id   AF-A0A9P1YPW7-F1
#
_cell.length_a   1.000
_cell.length_b   1.000
_cell.length_c   1.000
_cell.angle_alpha   90.00
_cell.angle_beta   90.00
_cell.angle_gamma   90.00
#
_symmetry.space_group_name_H-M   'P 1'
#
loop_
_entity.id
_entity.type
_entity.pdbx_description
1 polymer ?
#
loop_
_entity_poly.entity_id
_entity_poly.type
_entity_poly.pdbx_seq_one_letter_code
_entity_poly.pdbx_strand_id
1 'polypeptide(L)'
;MYGNTYQREYARAMGDTAYDTSYQLKIIERELKKKDLTEGERSNLLAAESILKKQVQLKVLNQDAKKLVEKLTQQTRDEMNMIQIENEKIGDELKFIQDKLADAFESRTAKAVQSWMRNIREEELEEQKEVLVICKESIRMD
;
A
#
# COMPACT_ATOMS: atom_id res chain seq x y z
N MET A 1 45.64 -12.10 -25.30
CA MET A 1 45.01 -11.66 -24.04
C MET A 1 43.87 -10.64 -24.27
N TYR A 2 43.04 -10.76 -25.33
CA TYR A 2 42.02 -9.74 -25.67
C TYR A 2 40.56 -10.22 -25.66
N GLY A 3 40.28 -11.50 -25.36
CA GLY A 3 38.92 -12.05 -25.41
C GLY A 3 37.99 -11.68 -24.24
N ASN A 4 38.42 -10.83 -23.30
CA ASN A 4 37.76 -10.70 -21.99
C ASN A 4 37.10 -9.35 -21.74
N THR A 5 37.54 -8.26 -22.37
CA THR A 5 37.09 -6.90 -22.02
C THR A 5 35.62 -6.67 -22.35
N TYR A 6 35.18 -7.08 -23.55
CA TYR A 6 33.78 -6.96 -23.97
C TYR A 6 32.83 -7.74 -23.07
N GLN A 7 33.18 -8.98 -22.73
CA GLN A 7 32.35 -9.81 -21.86
C GLN A 7 32.30 -9.26 -20.42
N ARG A 8 33.39 -8.62 -19.97
CA ARG A 8 33.47 -7.90 -18.69
C ARG A 8 32.54 -6.70 -18.64
N GLU A 9 32.61 -5.85 -19.68
CA GLU A 9 31.80 -4.65 -19.83
C GLU A 9 30.31 -5.02 -19.92
N TYR A 10 29.99 -6.04 -20.72
CA TYR A 10 28.63 -6.57 -20.85
C TYR A 10 28.10 -7.14 -19.53
N ALA A 11 28.91 -7.93 -18.82
CA ALA A 11 28.55 -8.47 -17.51
C ALA A 11 28.28 -7.33 -16.49
N ARG A 12 29.12 -6.29 -16.47
CA ARG A 12 28.90 -5.10 -15.63
C ARG A 12 27.62 -4.36 -16.01
N ALA A 13 27.36 -4.19 -17.30
CA ALA A 13 26.13 -3.54 -17.79
C ALA A 13 24.87 -4.33 -17.42
N MET A 14 24.96 -5.66 -17.42
CA MET A 14 23.88 -6.56 -16.98
C MET A 14 23.78 -6.72 -15.45
N GLY A 15 24.64 -6.02 -14.70
CA GLY A 15 24.66 -6.04 -13.24
C GLY A 15 25.34 -7.27 -12.62
N ASP A 16 26.07 -8.07 -13.40
CA ASP A 16 26.89 -9.18 -12.92
C ASP A 16 28.22 -8.68 -12.33
N THR A 17 28.22 -8.41 -11.03
CA THR A 17 29.37 -7.97 -10.25
C THR A 17 30.30 -9.13 -9.82
N ALA A 18 29.84 -10.37 -10.01
CA ALA A 18 30.59 -11.58 -9.68
C ALA A 18 31.51 -12.02 -10.82
N TYR A 19 31.21 -11.65 -12.07
CA TYR A 19 31.93 -12.04 -13.30
C TYR A 19 33.45 -11.95 -13.20
N ASP A 20 33.99 -10.85 -12.67
CA ASP A 20 35.45 -10.64 -12.59
C ASP A 20 36.13 -11.66 -11.68
N THR A 21 35.53 -11.89 -10.51
CA THR A 21 36.00 -12.84 -9.50
C THR A 21 35.79 -14.30 -9.93
N SER A 22 34.69 -14.60 -10.64
CA SER A 22 34.44 -15.94 -11.16
C SER A 22 35.33 -16.26 -12.37
N TYR A 23 35.69 -15.25 -13.18
CA TYR A 23 36.70 -15.39 -14.22
C TYR A 23 38.10 -15.67 -13.64
N GLN A 24 38.50 -14.94 -12.58
CA GLN A 24 39.76 -15.20 -11.86
C GLN A 24 39.79 -16.60 -11.26
N LEU A 25 38.69 -17.05 -10.66
CA LEU A 25 38.58 -18.42 -10.16
C LEU A 25 38.80 -19.46 -11.28
N LYS A 26 38.19 -19.26 -12.45
CA LYS A 26 38.39 -20.15 -13.63
C LYS A 26 39.82 -20.15 -14.16
N ILE A 27 40.61 -19.11 -13.90
CA ILE A 27 42.04 -19.09 -14.25
C ILE A 27 42.81 -19.95 -13.25
N ILE A 28 42.60 -19.75 -11.94
CA ILE A 28 43.27 -20.53 -10.88
C ILE A 28 42.93 -22.01 -11.00
N GLU A 29 41.66 -22.37 -11.23
CA GLU A 29 41.24 -23.76 -11.46
C GLU A 29 41.89 -24.39 -12.71
N ARG A 30 42.24 -23.57 -13.71
CA ARG A 30 43.01 -24.03 -14.88
C ARG A 30 44.49 -24.20 -14.56
N GLU A 31 45.06 -23.29 -13.77
CA GLU A 31 46.45 -23.38 -13.33
C GLU A 31 46.68 -24.58 -12.42
N LEU A 32 45.78 -24.87 -11.49
CA LEU A 32 45.83 -26.06 -10.63
C LEU A 32 45.81 -27.40 -11.37
N LYS A 33 45.38 -27.42 -12.64
CA LYS A 33 45.39 -28.62 -13.50
C LYS A 33 46.74 -28.86 -14.19
N LYS A 34 47.65 -27.89 -14.13
CA LYS A 34 49.00 -28.02 -14.69
C LYS A 34 49.84 -29.00 -13.87
N LYS A 35 50.70 -29.77 -14.53
CA LYS A 35 51.49 -30.86 -13.90
C LYS A 35 52.85 -30.38 -13.36
N ASP A 36 53.24 -29.17 -13.70
CA ASP A 36 54.52 -28.51 -13.49
C ASP A 36 54.57 -27.62 -12.24
N LEU A 37 53.59 -27.75 -11.34
CA LEU A 37 53.51 -26.99 -10.09
C LEU A 37 54.33 -27.62 -8.97
N THR A 38 55.10 -26.80 -8.25
CA THR A 38 55.70 -27.21 -6.96
C THR A 38 54.63 -27.35 -5.87
N GLU A 39 54.93 -28.08 -4.79
CA GLU A 39 54.00 -28.24 -3.66
C GLU A 39 53.61 -26.90 -3.01
N GLY A 40 54.56 -25.97 -2.91
CA GLY A 40 54.32 -24.63 -2.37
C GLY A 40 53.38 -23.79 -3.24
N GLU A 41 53.60 -23.77 -4.56
CA GLU A 41 52.71 -23.08 -5.51
C GLU A 41 51.32 -23.69 -5.53
N ARG A 42 51.22 -25.02 -5.49
CA ARG A 42 49.95 -25.73 -5.44
C ARG A 42 49.16 -25.40 -4.17
N SER A 43 49.82 -25.36 -3.01
CA SER A 43 49.20 -24.98 -1.74
C SER A 43 48.66 -23.54 -1.79
N ASN A 44 49.45 -22.60 -2.30
CA ASN A 44 49.05 -21.20 -2.44
C ASN A 44 47.85 -21.03 -3.40
N LEU A 45 47.85 -21.73 -4.53
CA LEU A 45 46.75 -21.70 -5.49
C LEU A 45 45.46 -22.30 -4.91
N LEU A 46 45.55 -23.39 -4.14
CA LEU A 46 44.39 -23.96 -3.43
C LEU A 46 43.81 -23.01 -2.38
N ALA A 47 44.67 -22.30 -1.64
CA ALA A 47 44.24 -21.28 -0.69
C ALA A 47 43.52 -20.11 -1.41
N ALA A 48 44.10 -19.62 -2.51
CA ALA A 48 43.51 -18.56 -3.33
C ALA A 48 42.18 -19.00 -3.97
N GLU A 49 42.09 -20.24 -4.47
CA GLU A 49 40.86 -20.83 -5.00
C GLU A 49 39.75 -20.85 -3.95
N SER A 50 40.05 -21.30 -2.73
CA SER A 50 39.09 -21.35 -1.61
C SER A 50 38.55 -19.97 -1.26
N ILE A 51 39.42 -18.95 -1.19
CA ILE A 51 39.02 -17.56 -0.92
C ILE A 51 38.13 -17.03 -2.04
N LEU A 52 38.54 -17.21 -3.31
CA LEU A 52 37.79 -16.73 -4.46
C LEU A 52 36.43 -17.42 -4.60
N LYS A 53 36.34 -18.72 -4.30
CA LYS A 53 35.05 -19.44 -4.24
C LYS A 53 34.09 -18.80 -3.27
N LYS A 54 34.55 -18.51 -2.04
CA LYS A 54 33.73 -17.83 -1.03
C LYS A 54 33.31 -16.44 -1.47
N GLN A 55 34.21 -15.67 -2.09
CA GLN A 55 33.90 -14.32 -2.59
C GLN A 55 32.86 -14.35 -3.73
N VAL A 56 32.98 -15.29 -4.66
CA VAL A 56 31.99 -15.47 -5.75
C VAL A 56 30.62 -15.81 -5.17
N GLN A 57 30.55 -16.78 -4.25
CA GLN A 57 29.30 -17.16 -3.59
C GLN A 57 28.66 -15.98 -2.87
N LEU A 58 29.45 -15.20 -2.10
CA LEU A 58 28.97 -14.04 -1.38
C LEU A 58 28.41 -12.96 -2.32
N LYS A 59 29.09 -12.69 -3.45
CA LYS A 59 28.60 -11.71 -4.43
C LYS A 59 27.29 -12.13 -5.08
N VAL A 60 27.18 -13.40 -5.47
CA VAL A 60 25.93 -13.95 -6.05
C VAL A 60 24.79 -13.85 -5.03
N LEU A 61 25.01 -14.29 -3.79
CA LEU A 61 24.02 -14.18 -2.71
C LEU A 61 23.56 -12.74 -2.47
N ASN A 62 24.50 -11.78 -2.46
CA ASN A 62 24.17 -10.37 -2.28
C ASN A 62 23.36 -9.80 -3.45
N GLN A 63 23.65 -10.22 -4.69
CA GLN A 63 22.86 -9.80 -5.85
C GLN A 63 21.44 -10.37 -5.81
N ASP A 64 21.29 -11.65 -5.46
CA ASP A 64 19.99 -12.29 -5.35
C ASP A 64 19.16 -11.68 -4.21
N ALA A 65 19.78 -11.45 -3.06
CA ALA A 65 19.16 -10.76 -1.94
C ALA A 65 18.71 -9.34 -2.34
N LYS A 66 19.55 -8.58 -3.05
CA LYS A 66 19.18 -7.25 -3.54
C LYS A 66 17.97 -7.30 -4.48
N LYS A 67 17.95 -8.21 -5.46
CA LYS A 67 16.81 -8.38 -6.38
C LYS A 67 15.53 -8.76 -5.65
N LEU A 68 15.62 -9.66 -4.66
CA LEU A 68 14.47 -10.06 -3.84
C LEU A 68 13.94 -8.89 -3.03
N VAL A 69 14.82 -8.10 -2.41
CA VAL A 69 14.43 -6.89 -1.65
C VAL A 69 13.80 -5.85 -2.56
N GLU A 70 14.35 -5.61 -3.76
CA GLU A 70 13.76 -4.70 -4.75
C GLU A 70 12.36 -5.16 -5.15
N LYS A 71 12.19 -6.45 -5.43
CA LYS A 71 10.88 -7.04 -5.77
C LYS A 71 9.88 -6.88 -4.62
N LEU A 72 10.27 -7.23 -3.39
CA LEU A 72 9.41 -7.07 -2.21
C LEU A 72 9.03 -5.62 -1.98
N THR A 73 10.00 -4.71 -2.10
CA THR A 73 9.75 -3.26 -1.95
C THR A 73 8.74 -2.77 -2.97
N GLN A 74 8.85 -3.22 -4.23
CA GLN A 74 7.90 -2.85 -5.27
C GLN A 74 6.51 -3.42 -4.98
N GLN A 75 6.41 -4.70 -4.60
CA GLN A 75 5.14 -5.33 -4.24
C GLN A 75 4.45 -4.60 -3.09
N THR A 76 5.20 -4.26 -2.03
CA THR A 76 4.65 -3.50 -0.89
C THR A 76 4.18 -2.11 -1.31
N ARG A 77 4.87 -1.42 -2.22
CA ARG A 77 4.41 -0.12 -2.75
C ARG A 77 3.11 -0.27 -3.53
N ASP A 78 3.01 -1.28 -4.37
CA ASP A 78 1.83 -1.55 -5.18
C ASP A 78 0.62 -1.89 -4.28
N GLU A 79 0.81 -2.72 -3.26
CA GLU A 79 -0.20 -3.04 -2.24
C GLU A 79 -0.62 -1.80 -1.45
N MET A 80 0.33 -0.96 -1.04
CA MET A 80 0.05 0.27 -0.30
C MET A 80 -0.78 1.26 -1.13
N ASN A 81 -0.49 1.38 -2.43
CA ASN A 81 -1.27 2.19 -3.35
C ASN A 81 -2.71 1.66 -3.49
N MET A 82 -2.89 0.33 -3.58
CA MET A 82 -4.23 -0.28 -3.65
C MET A 82 -5.03 0.00 -2.37
N ILE A 83 -4.41 -0.16 -1.19
CA ILE A 83 -5.04 0.14 0.11
C ILE A 83 -5.42 1.63 0.19
N GLN A 84 -4.56 2.52 -0.28
CA GLN A 84 -4.86 3.95 -0.28
C GLN A 84 -6.09 4.28 -1.14
N ILE A 85 -6.16 3.73 -2.37
CA ILE A 85 -7.31 3.92 -3.27
C ILE A 85 -8.59 3.37 -2.63
N GLU A 86 -8.52 2.22 -1.97
CA GLU A 86 -9.68 1.63 -1.29
C GLU A 86 -10.14 2.46 -0.09
N ASN A 87 -9.21 2.98 0.71
CA ASN A 87 -9.54 3.89 1.81
C ASN A 87 -10.19 5.20 1.34
N GLU A 88 -9.72 5.77 0.23
CA GLU A 88 -10.34 6.96 -0.37
C GLU A 88 -11.79 6.69 -0.78
N LYS A 89 -12.05 5.55 -1.44
CA LYS A 89 -13.41 5.12 -1.80
C LYS A 89 -14.31 4.93 -0.58
N ILE A 90 -13.81 4.26 0.47
CA ILE A 90 -14.55 4.08 1.73
C ILE A 90 -14.86 5.44 2.36
N GLY A 91 -13.92 6.39 2.31
CA GLY A 91 -14.13 7.76 2.78
C GLY A 91 -15.27 8.47 2.05
N ASP A 92 -15.29 8.37 0.71
CA ASP A 92 -16.36 8.94 -0.11
C ASP A 92 -17.72 8.28 0.16
N GLU A 93 -17.76 6.95 0.30
CA GLU A 93 -18.97 6.21 0.65
C GLU A 93 -19.51 6.60 2.03
N LEU A 94 -18.63 6.74 3.03
CA LEU A 94 -19.01 7.19 4.37
C LEU A 94 -19.60 8.59 4.33
N LYS A 95 -18.98 9.51 3.59
CA LYS A 95 -19.50 10.87 3.43
C LYS A 95 -20.89 10.87 2.79
N PHE A 96 -21.07 10.09 1.73
CA PHE A 96 -22.38 9.94 1.09
C PHE A 96 -23.45 9.36 2.03
N ILE A 97 -23.09 8.38 2.86
CA ILE A 97 -24.01 7.81 3.87
C ILE A 97 -24.33 8.87 4.93
N GLN A 98 -23.35 9.65 5.38
CA GLN A 98 -23.55 10.73 6.36
C GLN A 98 -24.50 11.80 5.82
N ASP A 99 -24.31 12.24 4.57
CA ASP A 99 -25.19 13.23 3.92
C ASP A 99 -26.63 12.70 3.83
N LYS A 100 -26.81 11.45 3.38
CA LYS A 100 -28.14 10.81 3.33
C LYS A 100 -28.80 10.68 4.70
N LEU A 101 -28.01 10.40 5.73
CA LEU A 101 -28.50 10.27 7.09
C LEU A 101 -28.95 11.65 7.62
N ALA A 102 -28.16 12.70 7.38
CA ALA A 102 -28.53 14.08 7.72
C ALA A 102 -29.85 14.48 7.04
N ASP A 103 -29.98 14.28 5.73
CA ASP A 103 -31.21 14.56 4.97
C ASP A 103 -32.43 13.83 5.55
N ALA A 104 -32.27 12.54 5.89
CA ALA A 104 -33.33 11.73 6.47
C ALA A 104 -33.74 12.23 7.87
N PHE A 105 -32.76 12.62 8.70
CA PHE A 105 -33.00 13.20 10.01
C PHE A 105 -33.73 14.54 9.91
N GLU A 106 -33.29 15.45 9.03
CA GLU A 106 -33.94 16.73 8.78
C GLU A 106 -35.38 16.55 8.30
N SER A 107 -35.60 15.66 7.31
CA SER A 107 -36.93 15.36 6.78
C SER A 107 -37.88 14.83 7.86
N ARG A 108 -37.41 13.91 8.73
CA ARG A 108 -38.23 13.34 9.80
C ARG A 108 -38.51 14.37 10.90
N THR A 109 -37.52 15.18 11.24
CA THR A 109 -37.66 16.24 12.25
C THR A 109 -38.62 17.32 11.76
N ALA A 110 -38.50 17.76 10.51
CA ALA A 110 -39.41 18.71 9.90
C ALA A 110 -40.86 18.21 9.91
N LYS A 111 -41.10 16.94 9.57
CA LYS A 111 -42.44 16.34 9.64
C LYS A 111 -43.01 16.33 11.06
N ALA A 112 -42.19 15.98 12.06
CA ALA A 112 -42.62 15.97 13.46
C ALA A 112 -42.99 17.38 13.94
N VAL A 113 -42.18 18.38 13.62
CA VAL A 113 -42.42 19.79 13.97
C VAL A 113 -43.70 20.31 13.29
N GLN A 114 -43.90 20.02 12.01
CA GLN A 114 -45.12 20.40 11.29
C GLN A 114 -46.38 19.77 11.89
N SER A 115 -46.31 18.49 12.28
CA SER A 115 -47.44 17.81 12.94
C SER A 115 -47.76 18.45 14.28
N TRP A 116 -46.74 18.78 15.08
CA TRP A 116 -46.92 19.41 16.38
C TRP A 116 -47.54 20.80 16.26
N MET A 117 -47.04 21.64 15.35
CA MET A 117 -47.62 22.97 15.07
C MET A 117 -49.08 22.88 14.63
N ARG A 118 -49.43 21.88 13.79
CA ARG A 118 -50.82 21.67 13.35
C ARG A 118 -51.72 21.33 14.55
N ASN A 119 -51.30 20.40 15.40
CA ASN A 119 -52.08 19.99 16.56
C ASN A 119 -52.33 21.15 17.51
N ILE A 120 -51.29 21.95 17.83
CA ILE A 120 -51.45 23.16 18.66
C ILE A 120 -52.47 24.10 18.03
N ARG A 121 -52.38 24.34 16.72
CA ARG A 121 -53.28 25.28 16.06
C ARG A 121 -54.73 24.77 16.01
N GLU A 122 -54.92 23.46 15.90
CA GLU A 122 -56.24 22.82 15.98
C GLU A 122 -56.82 22.94 17.40
N GLU A 123 -56.02 22.71 18.44
CA GLU A 123 -56.42 22.90 19.84
C GLU A 123 -56.83 24.36 20.11
N GLU A 124 -56.00 25.33 19.72
CA GLU A 124 -56.31 26.77 19.87
C GLU A 124 -57.61 27.16 19.16
N LEU A 125 -57.86 26.62 17.96
CA LEU A 125 -59.07 26.91 17.20
C LEU A 125 -60.31 26.30 17.87
N GLU A 126 -60.20 25.12 18.48
CA GLU A 126 -61.31 24.48 19.17
C GLU A 126 -61.65 25.24 20.46
N GLU A 127 -60.65 25.63 21.25
CA GLU A 127 -60.84 26.50 22.41
C GLU A 127 -61.51 27.83 22.02
N GLN A 128 -61.08 28.45 20.91
CA GLN A 128 -61.70 29.68 20.41
C GLN A 128 -63.15 29.49 19.95
N LYS A 129 -63.49 28.32 19.37
CA LYS A 129 -64.88 27.99 19.04
C LYS A 129 -65.73 27.84 20.28
N GLU A 130 -65.23 27.14 21.30
CA GLU A 130 -65.94 26.97 22.58
C GLU A 130 -66.23 28.32 23.23
N VAL A 131 -65.22 29.21 23.30
CA VAL A 131 -65.38 30.58 23.80
C VAL A 131 -66.42 31.35 22.97
N LEU A 132 -66.39 31.24 21.64
CA LEU A 132 -67.37 31.88 20.77
C LEU A 132 -68.80 31.38 20.99
N VAL A 133 -68.99 30.09 21.28
CA VAL A 133 -70.30 29.54 21.63
C VAL A 133 -70.80 30.16 22.93
N ILE A 134 -69.97 30.18 23.97
CA ILE A 134 -70.31 30.78 25.28
C ILE A 134 -70.67 32.27 25.13
N CYS A 135 -69.89 33.03 24.35
CA CYS A 135 -70.18 34.44 24.08
C CYS A 135 -71.51 34.62 23.34
N LYS A 136 -71.81 33.78 22.33
CA LYS A 136 -73.08 33.84 21.60
C LYS A 136 -74.29 33.50 22.48
N GLU A 137 -74.15 32.53 23.36
CA GLU A 137 -75.20 32.17 24.32
C GLU A 137 -75.45 33.31 25.32
N SER A 138 -74.39 33.94 25.81
CA SER A 138 -74.49 35.08 26.73
C SER A 138 -75.17 36.29 26.10
N ILE A 139 -74.85 36.62 24.84
CA ILE A 139 -75.49 37.74 24.10
C ILE A 139 -76.97 37.47 23.80
N ARG A 140 -77.41 36.21 23.70
CA ARG A 140 -78.82 35.85 23.47
C ARG A 140 -79.70 35.91 24.72
N MET A 141 -79.10 36.02 25.90
CA MET A 141 -79.80 36.06 27.19
C MET A 141 -80.09 37.49 27.67
N ASP A 142 -79.56 38.51 26.98
CA ASP A 142 -79.92 39.93 27.10
C ASP A 142 -80.99 40.30 26.05
#